data_AF-A0A8S8XQ36-F1
#
_entry.id   AF-A0A8S8XQ36-F1
#
_cell.length_a   1.000
_cell.length_b   1.000
_cell.length_c   1.000
_cell.angle_alpha   90.00
_cell.angle_beta   90.00
_cell.angle_gamma   90.00
#
_symmetry.space_group_name_H-M   'P 1'
#
loop_
_entity.id
_entity.type
_entity.pdbx_description
1 polymer ?
#
loop_
_entity_poly.entity_id
_entity_poly.type
_entity_poly.pdbx_seq_one_letter_code
_entity_poly.pdbx_strand_id
1 'polypeptide(L)'
;MATTRIVTNSSRIHFDGLLHDDFDSNPSLYGWTLSGVGWGAGSVSGTGTMESPEYYIRSGFVGVKSNSYLNGSGRLEYSLDSGQTWSILPNNNLQSMAEPQFSIMFRATSTGGNWVFDKIAVEMIRTSVVDGLEIDIGLDGISDWTMDRTGIGRLGIQDSLSDDSLWSSQQSSASSPAEFSVYLPTKGVDKIEFAVASPSINFVNPYLTVSHNNQDILTSSLTDFSEVTTVRLTPSQISSINSAISQSISGVNLNGLQFAEVKLKIGSSSTSSAVDFGGFMATYDSEVNLDFIGSDGLIIGLNSVLPNSPLVNGYREVSIPVRMKSTGAVRMTINTVNTAPSVNPISMQVSNVSDTFTPSMNWIDVTSSFDFSTVKTPGKNFVWWFLVVDFNPFGE
;
A
#
# COMPACT_ATOMS: atom_id res chain seq x y z
N MET A 1 -22.37 -32.92 18.37
CA MET A 1 -23.29 -32.20 17.49
C MET A 1 -23.83 -31.00 18.27
N ALA A 2 -23.15 -29.87 18.17
CA ALA A 2 -23.59 -28.61 18.76
C ALA A 2 -24.08 -27.74 17.61
N THR A 3 -25.39 -27.55 17.54
CA THR A 3 -26.04 -26.68 16.57
C THR A 3 -25.79 -25.24 17.00
N THR A 4 -24.78 -24.60 16.40
CA THR A 4 -24.57 -23.15 16.55
C THR A 4 -25.69 -22.44 15.82
N ARG A 5 -26.71 -22.03 16.55
CA ARG A 5 -27.79 -21.17 16.05
C ARG A 5 -27.25 -19.73 16.06
N ILE A 6 -26.57 -19.35 14.98
CA ILE A 6 -26.21 -17.95 14.73
C ILE A 6 -27.50 -17.23 14.35
N VAL A 7 -27.98 -16.35 15.22
CA VAL A 7 -29.07 -15.42 14.90
C VAL A 7 -28.48 -14.37 13.96
N THR A 8 -28.74 -14.52 12.66
CA THR A 8 -28.30 -13.60 11.61
C THR A 8 -29.29 -12.45 11.49
N ASN A 9 -28.93 -11.28 12.03
CA ASN A 9 -29.51 -9.98 11.65
C ASN A 9 -28.36 -8.97 11.62
N SER A 10 -27.86 -8.68 10.42
CA SER A 10 -26.96 -7.55 10.08
C SER A 10 -26.61 -7.67 8.60
N SER A 11 -26.74 -6.60 7.83
CA SER A 11 -26.20 -6.50 6.46
C SER A 11 -24.69 -6.75 6.54
N ARG A 12 -24.25 -7.95 6.16
CA ARG A 12 -22.84 -8.36 6.21
C ARG A 12 -22.32 -8.44 4.79
N ILE A 13 -21.08 -8.03 4.59
CA ILE A 13 -20.32 -8.49 3.43
C ILE A 13 -19.85 -9.89 3.76
N HIS A 14 -20.36 -10.87 3.01
CA HIS A 14 -19.95 -12.26 3.15
C HIS A 14 -18.48 -12.40 2.76
N PHE A 15 -17.85 -13.50 3.18
CA PHE A 15 -16.44 -13.82 2.87
C PHE A 15 -16.16 -13.90 1.35
N ASP A 16 -17.19 -13.88 0.52
CA ASP A 16 -17.12 -13.88 -0.94
C ASP A 16 -17.18 -12.47 -1.56
N GLY A 17 -17.43 -11.42 -0.77
CA GLY A 17 -17.66 -10.07 -1.30
C GLY A 17 -19.10 -9.84 -1.75
N LEU A 18 -20.07 -10.55 -1.16
CA LEU A 18 -21.50 -10.32 -1.41
C LEU A 18 -22.08 -9.47 -0.28
N LEU A 19 -22.65 -8.32 -0.63
CA LEU A 19 -23.56 -7.56 0.21
C LEU A 19 -24.99 -8.00 -0.12
N HIS A 20 -25.71 -8.48 0.89
CA HIS A 20 -27.12 -8.88 0.77
C HIS A 20 -27.92 -8.36 1.96
N ASP A 21 -29.05 -7.71 1.69
CA ASP A 21 -30.03 -7.28 2.69
C ASP A 21 -31.42 -7.20 2.06
N ASP A 22 -32.39 -7.88 2.70
CA ASP A 22 -33.81 -7.88 2.32
C ASP A 22 -34.61 -6.81 3.09
N PHE A 23 -33.95 -5.94 3.85
CA PHE A 23 -34.53 -4.85 4.64
C PHE A 23 -35.63 -5.27 5.63
N ASP A 24 -35.59 -6.51 6.12
CA ASP A 24 -36.51 -7.03 7.16
C ASP A 24 -36.43 -6.25 8.49
N SER A 25 -35.34 -5.49 8.69
CA SER A 25 -35.16 -4.59 9.83
C SER A 25 -34.76 -3.20 9.37
N ASN A 26 -35.00 -2.19 10.22
CA ASN A 26 -34.78 -0.80 9.85
C ASN A 26 -33.30 -0.55 9.49
N PRO A 27 -32.99 -0.20 8.23
CA PRO A 27 -31.61 -0.09 7.76
C PRO A 27 -30.85 1.06 8.43
N SER A 28 -31.54 2.08 8.97
CA SER A 28 -30.90 3.14 9.74
C SER A 28 -30.26 2.65 11.05
N LEU A 29 -30.66 1.48 11.56
CA LEU A 29 -30.00 0.85 12.72
C LEU A 29 -28.61 0.29 12.37
N TYR A 30 -28.31 0.11 11.08
CA TYR A 30 -27.04 -0.42 10.57
C TYR A 30 -26.29 0.60 9.71
N GLY A 31 -26.54 1.90 9.93
CA GLY A 31 -25.77 2.98 9.35
C GLY A 31 -26.27 3.53 8.01
N TRP A 32 -27.39 3.04 7.48
CA TRP A 32 -27.99 3.63 6.29
C TRP A 32 -28.64 4.98 6.59
N THR A 33 -28.39 5.96 5.72
CA THR A 33 -28.99 7.28 5.80
C THR A 33 -30.20 7.35 4.88
N LEU A 34 -31.36 7.74 5.43
CA LEU A 34 -32.62 7.89 4.72
C LEU A 34 -32.99 9.37 4.65
N SER A 35 -33.18 9.91 3.45
CA SER A 35 -33.59 11.31 3.24
C SER A 35 -34.75 11.36 2.25
N GLY A 36 -35.92 11.83 2.68
CA GLY A 36 -37.12 11.87 1.81
C GLY A 36 -37.69 10.49 1.44
N VAL A 37 -37.32 9.45 2.19
CA VAL A 37 -37.80 8.06 2.07
C VAL A 37 -38.09 7.50 3.45
N GLY A 38 -38.92 6.46 3.51
CA GLY A 38 -39.28 5.77 4.74
C GLY A 38 -39.06 4.27 4.63
N TRP A 39 -38.65 3.65 5.74
CA TRP A 39 -38.62 2.20 5.88
C TRP A 39 -39.93 1.69 6.47
N GLY A 40 -40.51 0.65 5.88
CA GLY A 40 -41.70 -0.01 6.38
C GLY A 40 -41.99 -1.32 5.67
N ALA A 41 -42.53 -2.29 6.40
CA ALA A 41 -42.94 -3.59 5.87
C ALA A 41 -41.87 -4.32 5.04
N GLY A 42 -40.60 -4.26 5.46
CA GLY A 42 -39.50 -4.95 4.76
C GLY A 42 -38.99 -4.24 3.51
N SER A 43 -39.32 -2.96 3.31
CA SER A 43 -38.87 -2.20 2.14
C SER A 43 -38.58 -0.74 2.49
N VAL A 44 -37.78 -0.08 1.65
CA VAL A 44 -37.60 1.38 1.70
C VAL A 44 -38.28 1.99 0.49
N SER A 45 -39.09 3.02 0.70
CA SER A 45 -39.80 3.68 -0.41
C SER A 45 -39.93 5.19 -0.21
N GLY A 46 -40.09 5.90 -1.32
CA GLY A 46 -40.28 7.35 -1.34
C GLY A 46 -39.74 7.99 -2.61
N THR A 47 -39.56 9.30 -2.56
CA THR A 47 -39.05 10.11 -3.69
C THR A 47 -37.66 10.66 -3.46
N GLY A 48 -37.05 10.37 -2.30
CA GLY A 48 -35.72 10.84 -1.94
C GLY A 48 -34.63 9.82 -2.20
N THR A 49 -33.72 9.71 -1.23
CA THR A 49 -32.44 9.01 -1.33
C THR A 49 -32.23 8.10 -0.11
N MET A 50 -31.65 6.94 -0.36
CA MET A 50 -31.10 6.03 0.64
C MET A 50 -29.63 5.78 0.35
N GLU A 51 -28.75 6.05 1.32
CA GLU A 51 -27.29 5.88 1.19
C GLU A 51 -26.77 4.86 2.20
N SER A 52 -25.92 3.95 1.75
CA SER A 52 -25.28 2.96 2.61
C SER A 52 -24.16 3.60 3.44
N PRO A 53 -23.75 2.97 4.56
CA PRO A 53 -22.43 3.26 5.10
C PRO A 53 -21.35 2.90 4.06
N GLU A 54 -20.15 3.39 4.28
CA GLU A 54 -19.01 2.96 3.46
C GLU A 54 -18.52 1.58 3.87
N TYR A 55 -18.34 0.71 2.88
CA TYR A 55 -17.82 -0.63 3.08
C TYR A 55 -16.35 -0.69 2.69
N TYR A 56 -15.53 -1.26 3.57
CA TYR A 56 -14.09 -1.40 3.39
C TYR A 56 -13.78 -2.87 3.08
N ILE A 57 -12.98 -3.11 2.05
CA ILE A 57 -12.67 -4.45 1.52
C ILE A 57 -11.16 -4.58 1.37
N ARG A 58 -10.51 -5.03 2.45
CA ARG A 58 -9.03 -5.19 2.51
C ARG A 58 -8.45 -6.05 1.38
N SER A 59 -9.19 -7.04 0.89
CA SER A 59 -8.72 -7.88 -0.22
C SER A 59 -8.63 -7.15 -1.55
N GLY A 60 -9.33 -6.01 -1.67
CA GLY A 60 -9.54 -5.33 -2.94
C GLY A 60 -10.61 -6.00 -3.82
N PHE A 61 -11.17 -5.24 -4.74
CA PHE A 61 -12.09 -5.69 -5.78
C PHE A 61 -11.86 -4.89 -7.08
N VAL A 62 -12.20 -5.48 -8.23
CA VAL A 62 -12.05 -4.83 -9.58
C VAL A 62 -13.34 -4.88 -10.38
N GLY A 63 -14.43 -5.32 -9.76
CA GLY A 63 -15.73 -5.31 -10.39
C GLY A 63 -16.85 -5.23 -9.37
N VAL A 64 -18.00 -4.72 -9.79
CA VAL A 64 -19.23 -4.74 -9.00
C VAL A 64 -20.40 -5.15 -9.87
N LYS A 65 -21.25 -6.04 -9.37
CA LYS A 65 -22.44 -6.54 -10.05
C LYS A 65 -23.62 -6.53 -9.10
N SER A 66 -24.73 -5.95 -9.53
CA SER A 66 -25.99 -5.97 -8.76
C SER A 66 -26.94 -7.06 -9.25
N ASN A 67 -27.67 -7.66 -8.32
CA ASN A 67 -28.90 -8.43 -8.53
C ASN A 67 -30.02 -7.92 -7.58
N SER A 68 -30.00 -6.61 -7.32
CA SER A 68 -30.89 -5.91 -6.41
C SER A 68 -32.31 -5.80 -6.98
N TYR A 69 -33.31 -5.64 -6.11
CA TYR A 69 -34.70 -5.42 -6.49
C TYR A 69 -35.14 -3.99 -6.13
N LEU A 70 -34.92 -3.07 -7.07
CA LEU A 70 -35.31 -1.66 -7.00
C LEU A 70 -36.33 -1.37 -8.12
N ASN A 71 -37.53 -0.94 -7.73
CA ASN A 71 -38.67 -0.75 -8.62
C ASN A 71 -39.14 0.71 -8.65
N GLY A 72 -39.92 1.06 -9.68
CA GLY A 72 -40.46 2.41 -9.86
C GLY A 72 -39.42 3.37 -10.45
N SER A 73 -39.46 4.64 -10.04
CA SER A 73 -38.57 5.69 -10.54
C SER A 73 -37.28 5.78 -9.73
N GLY A 74 -36.66 4.65 -9.43
CA GLY A 74 -35.43 4.55 -8.65
C GLY A 74 -34.27 4.07 -9.50
N ARG A 75 -33.06 4.53 -9.20
CA ARG A 75 -31.82 3.95 -9.71
C ARG A 75 -30.83 3.67 -8.60
N LEU A 76 -30.08 2.58 -8.76
CA LEU A 76 -28.97 2.22 -7.88
C LEU A 76 -27.70 2.83 -8.44
N GLU A 77 -26.91 3.42 -7.56
CA GLU A 77 -25.62 4.03 -7.84
C GLU A 77 -24.58 3.50 -6.86
N TYR A 78 -23.31 3.60 -7.23
CA TYR A 78 -22.18 3.34 -6.35
C TYR A 78 -21.17 4.49 -6.41
N SER A 79 -20.41 4.63 -5.33
CA SER A 79 -19.30 5.58 -5.21
C SER A 79 -18.05 4.86 -4.71
N LEU A 80 -16.90 5.24 -5.24
CA LEU A 80 -15.57 4.74 -4.85
C LEU A 80 -14.75 5.79 -4.10
N ASP A 81 -15.29 7.00 -3.94
CA ASP A 81 -14.61 8.20 -3.44
C ASP A 81 -15.35 8.83 -2.25
N SER A 82 -15.93 7.98 -1.40
CA SER A 82 -16.67 8.38 -0.19
C SER A 82 -17.88 9.28 -0.47
N GLY A 83 -18.58 9.05 -1.58
CA GLY A 83 -19.82 9.74 -1.94
C GLY A 83 -19.63 11.06 -2.70
N GLN A 84 -18.41 11.39 -3.13
CA GLN A 84 -18.14 12.62 -3.91
C GLN A 84 -18.67 12.49 -5.34
N THR A 85 -18.45 11.34 -5.98
CA THR A 85 -18.98 11.02 -7.30
C THR A 85 -19.76 9.70 -7.27
N TRP A 86 -20.77 9.61 -8.12
CA TRP A 86 -21.68 8.48 -8.18
C TRP A 86 -21.83 7.98 -9.60
N SER A 87 -21.62 6.68 -9.78
CA SER A 87 -21.80 5.97 -11.04
C SER A 87 -23.04 5.08 -10.96
N ILE A 88 -23.76 4.95 -12.08
CA ILE A 88 -24.96 4.09 -12.12
C ILE A 88 -24.52 2.63 -11.97
N LEU A 89 -25.18 1.89 -11.08
CA LEU A 89 -25.04 0.44 -10.94
C LEU A 89 -26.23 -0.27 -11.60
N PRO A 90 -26.16 -0.59 -12.91
CA PRO A 90 -27.22 -1.32 -13.57
C PRO A 90 -27.38 -2.73 -12.99
N ASN A 91 -28.64 -3.18 -12.92
CA ASN A 91 -28.93 -4.53 -12.45
C ASN A 91 -28.45 -5.58 -13.47
N ASN A 92 -27.89 -6.68 -12.96
CA ASN A 92 -27.34 -7.82 -13.70
C ASN A 92 -26.29 -7.46 -14.77
N ASN A 93 -25.50 -6.41 -14.54
CA ASN A 93 -24.41 -6.01 -15.41
C ASN A 93 -23.14 -5.76 -14.57
N LEU A 94 -22.01 -6.31 -15.03
CA LEU A 94 -20.72 -6.15 -14.36
C LEU A 94 -20.12 -4.79 -14.73
N GLN A 95 -19.90 -3.95 -13.72
CA GLN A 95 -19.09 -2.75 -13.85
C GLN A 95 -17.66 -3.08 -13.44
N SER A 96 -16.71 -3.01 -14.38
CA SER A 96 -15.29 -3.27 -14.12
C SER A 96 -14.53 -1.98 -13.83
N MET A 97 -13.51 -2.06 -12.99
CA MET A 97 -12.60 -0.96 -12.67
C MET A 97 -11.25 -1.16 -13.36
N ALA A 98 -10.54 -0.05 -13.62
CA ALA A 98 -9.21 -0.09 -14.24
C ALA A 98 -8.11 -0.57 -13.26
N GLU A 99 -8.36 -0.42 -11.97
CA GLU A 99 -7.44 -0.76 -10.88
C GLU A 99 -8.23 -1.29 -9.66
N PRO A 100 -7.56 -2.03 -8.75
CA PRO A 100 -8.16 -2.47 -7.50
C PRO A 100 -8.73 -1.32 -6.68
N GLN A 101 -9.95 -1.50 -6.19
CA GLN A 101 -10.63 -0.60 -5.27
C GLN A 101 -10.77 -1.27 -3.91
N PHE A 102 -10.79 -0.47 -2.84
CA PHE A 102 -10.79 -0.97 -1.46
C PHE A 102 -11.96 -0.47 -0.62
N SER A 103 -12.78 0.44 -1.16
CA SER A 103 -14.01 0.89 -0.52
C SER A 103 -15.11 1.14 -1.52
N ILE A 104 -16.36 1.03 -1.05
CA ILE A 104 -17.53 1.32 -1.87
C ILE A 104 -18.70 1.82 -1.00
N MET A 105 -19.47 2.75 -1.56
CA MET A 105 -20.77 3.17 -1.05
C MET A 105 -21.84 2.89 -2.10
N PHE A 106 -23.07 2.65 -1.65
CA PHE A 106 -24.23 2.46 -2.51
C PHE A 106 -25.30 3.49 -2.21
N ARG A 107 -26.05 3.88 -3.24
CA ARG A 107 -27.16 4.82 -3.12
C ARG A 107 -28.33 4.44 -4.02
N ALA A 108 -29.51 4.38 -3.44
CA ALA A 108 -30.75 4.42 -4.22
C ALA A 108 -31.27 5.85 -4.25
N THR A 109 -31.59 6.36 -5.44
CA THR A 109 -32.08 7.72 -5.62
C THR A 109 -33.20 7.80 -6.65
N SER A 110 -34.09 8.79 -6.50
CA SER A 110 -35.19 9.00 -7.43
C SER A 110 -34.73 9.60 -8.76
N THR A 111 -35.35 9.14 -9.85
CA THR A 111 -35.23 9.70 -11.20
C THR A 111 -36.43 10.56 -11.59
N GLY A 112 -37.25 11.00 -10.64
CA GLY A 112 -38.42 11.87 -10.88
C GLY A 112 -39.77 11.32 -10.40
N GLY A 113 -39.78 10.32 -9.51
CA GLY A 113 -40.99 9.71 -8.98
C GLY A 113 -40.76 8.83 -7.76
N ASN A 114 -41.80 8.12 -7.32
CA ASN A 114 -41.68 7.19 -6.21
C ASN A 114 -40.92 5.92 -6.62
N TRP A 115 -40.10 5.41 -5.73
CA TRP A 115 -39.42 4.13 -5.88
C TRP A 115 -39.60 3.26 -4.65
N VAL A 116 -39.42 1.95 -4.83
CA VAL A 116 -39.45 0.95 -3.75
C VAL A 116 -38.22 0.08 -3.89
N PHE A 117 -37.49 -0.07 -2.79
CA PHE A 117 -36.28 -0.87 -2.70
C PHE A 117 -36.53 -1.98 -1.68
N ASP A 118 -36.70 -3.19 -2.20
CA ASP A 118 -37.06 -4.36 -1.40
C ASP A 118 -35.83 -5.16 -0.99
N LYS A 119 -34.77 -5.15 -1.83
CA LYS A 119 -33.57 -5.95 -1.60
C LYS A 119 -32.35 -5.35 -2.25
N ILE A 120 -31.27 -5.17 -1.50
CA ILE A 120 -29.93 -4.99 -2.06
C ILE A 120 -29.21 -6.33 -2.13
N ALA A 121 -28.72 -6.67 -3.32
CA ALA A 121 -27.83 -7.81 -3.53
C ALA A 121 -26.73 -7.37 -4.49
N VAL A 122 -25.53 -7.12 -3.97
CA VAL A 122 -24.40 -6.62 -4.75
C VAL A 122 -23.16 -7.47 -4.47
N GLU A 123 -22.58 -7.99 -5.54
CA GLU A 123 -21.34 -8.75 -5.51
C GLU A 123 -20.17 -7.85 -5.93
N MET A 124 -19.13 -7.83 -5.11
CA MET A 124 -17.86 -7.17 -5.35
C MET A 124 -16.86 -8.24 -5.79
N ILE A 125 -16.46 -8.19 -7.05
CA ILE A 125 -15.60 -9.18 -7.69
C ILE A 125 -14.17 -8.97 -7.19
N ARG A 126 -13.69 -9.90 -6.38
CA ARG A 126 -12.36 -9.87 -5.78
C ARG A 126 -11.26 -9.87 -6.85
N THR A 127 -10.13 -9.29 -6.48
CA THR A 127 -8.92 -9.29 -7.30
C THR A 127 -7.72 -9.73 -6.48
N SER A 128 -6.64 -10.07 -7.18
CA SER A 128 -5.32 -10.14 -6.56
C SER A 128 -4.67 -8.77 -6.63
N VAL A 129 -4.40 -8.17 -5.48
CA VAL A 129 -3.60 -6.95 -5.39
C VAL A 129 -2.12 -7.32 -5.50
N VAL A 130 -1.35 -6.52 -6.23
CA VAL A 130 0.08 -6.73 -6.44
C VAL A 130 0.81 -6.75 -5.10
N ASP A 131 1.57 -7.82 -4.87
CA ASP A 131 2.33 -8.06 -3.64
C ASP A 131 3.77 -8.46 -4.00
N GLY A 132 4.73 -8.02 -3.19
CA GLY A 132 6.16 -8.27 -3.37
C GLY A 132 6.64 -7.96 -4.79
N LEU A 133 6.34 -6.75 -5.28
CA LEU A 133 6.74 -6.33 -6.62
C LEU A 133 8.27 -6.21 -6.69
N GLU A 134 8.85 -6.87 -7.68
CA GLU A 134 10.29 -7.01 -7.85
C GLU A 134 10.71 -6.83 -9.31
N ILE A 135 11.90 -6.29 -9.50
CA ILE A 135 12.60 -6.26 -10.79
C ILE A 135 13.93 -6.99 -10.62
N ASP A 136 14.18 -7.97 -11.48
CA ASP A 136 15.32 -8.90 -11.41
C ASP A 136 15.92 -8.99 -12.82
N ILE A 137 16.90 -8.14 -13.11
CA ILE A 137 17.58 -8.06 -14.39
C ILE A 137 18.53 -9.23 -14.52
N GLY A 138 18.40 -9.97 -15.61
CA GLY A 138 19.21 -11.17 -15.86
C GLY A 138 18.62 -12.44 -15.23
N LEU A 139 17.57 -12.35 -14.41
CA LEU A 139 16.87 -13.48 -13.79
C LEU A 139 17.82 -14.36 -12.96
N ASP A 140 18.72 -13.74 -12.20
CA ASP A 140 19.69 -14.46 -11.37
C ASP A 140 19.15 -14.81 -9.98
N GLY A 141 17.92 -14.37 -9.68
CA GLY A 141 17.23 -14.64 -8.43
C GLY A 141 17.50 -13.60 -7.35
N ILE A 142 18.26 -12.55 -7.65
CA ILE A 142 18.52 -11.41 -6.77
C ILE A 142 17.80 -10.19 -7.35
N SER A 143 16.78 -9.70 -6.65
CA SER A 143 16.00 -8.55 -7.12
C SER A 143 16.86 -7.28 -7.06
N ASP A 144 17.06 -6.63 -8.20
CA ASP A 144 17.76 -5.36 -8.33
C ASP A 144 16.97 -4.18 -7.75
N TRP A 145 15.65 -4.33 -7.71
CA TRP A 145 14.73 -3.48 -6.97
C TRP A 145 13.58 -4.32 -6.43
N THR A 146 13.13 -4.02 -5.22
CA THR A 146 12.04 -4.75 -4.58
C THR A 146 11.24 -3.87 -3.64
N MET A 147 9.91 -4.05 -3.70
CA MET A 147 8.95 -3.57 -2.71
C MET A 147 8.73 -4.59 -1.59
N ASP A 148 9.21 -5.83 -1.73
CA ASP A 148 9.16 -6.87 -0.72
C ASP A 148 10.09 -6.56 0.45
N ARG A 149 9.59 -5.76 1.39
CA ARG A 149 10.30 -5.32 2.59
C ARG A 149 9.41 -5.55 3.79
N THR A 150 10.03 -5.95 4.90
CA THR A 150 9.32 -6.10 6.16
C THR A 150 8.61 -4.81 6.56
N GLY A 151 7.35 -4.95 6.92
CA GLY A 151 6.45 -3.89 7.31
C GLY A 151 5.85 -3.11 6.15
N ILE A 152 6.11 -3.47 4.89
CA ILE A 152 5.51 -2.83 3.71
C ILE A 152 4.43 -3.74 3.15
N GLY A 153 3.19 -3.24 3.13
CA GLY A 153 2.04 -3.94 2.58
C GLY A 153 2.02 -3.98 1.04
N ARG A 154 0.86 -4.40 0.52
CA ARG A 154 0.64 -4.57 -0.92
C ARG A 154 0.54 -3.23 -1.66
N LEU A 155 0.72 -3.23 -2.98
CA LEU A 155 0.67 -2.00 -3.77
C LEU A 155 -0.70 -1.31 -3.67
N GLY A 156 -0.70 -0.05 -3.20
CA GLY A 156 -1.91 0.76 -2.99
C GLY A 156 -2.61 0.53 -1.64
N ILE A 157 -2.11 -0.38 -0.80
CA ILE A 157 -2.69 -0.65 0.52
C ILE A 157 -1.62 -1.11 1.52
N GLN A 158 -1.47 -0.38 2.63
CA GLN A 158 -0.75 -0.86 3.79
C GLN A 158 -1.70 -1.72 4.65
N ASP A 159 -1.38 -2.99 4.80
CA ASP A 159 -2.19 -3.98 5.53
C ASP A 159 -1.39 -4.84 6.51
N SER A 160 -0.12 -4.52 6.73
CA SER A 160 0.73 -5.15 7.74
C SER A 160 1.20 -4.15 8.80
N LEU A 161 1.53 -4.69 9.97
CA LEU A 161 2.32 -3.99 10.98
C LEU A 161 3.79 -3.90 10.54
N SER A 162 4.57 -3.03 11.16
CA SER A 162 5.99 -2.80 10.81
C SER A 162 6.87 -4.05 10.90
N ASP A 163 6.39 -5.12 11.55
CA ASP A 163 7.04 -6.41 11.74
C ASP A 163 6.43 -7.53 10.87
N ASP A 164 5.68 -7.19 9.81
CA ASP A 164 4.91 -8.08 8.94
C ASP A 164 3.72 -8.81 9.60
N SER A 165 3.47 -8.59 10.90
CA SER A 165 2.34 -9.23 11.56
C SER A 165 1.00 -8.61 11.13
N LEU A 166 -0.03 -9.45 10.97
CA LEU A 166 -1.41 -9.01 10.69
C LEU A 166 -2.20 -8.72 11.97
N TRP A 167 -1.75 -9.31 13.09
CA TRP A 167 -2.32 -9.18 14.42
C TRP A 167 -1.18 -9.21 15.45
N SER A 168 -1.29 -8.35 16.46
CA SER A 168 -0.37 -8.29 17.59
C SER A 168 -1.15 -8.03 18.87
N SER A 169 -0.63 -8.51 20.00
CA SER A 169 -1.23 -8.33 21.32
C SER A 169 -0.23 -7.69 22.25
N GLN A 170 -0.61 -6.59 22.89
CA GLN A 170 0.25 -5.87 23.82
C GLN A 170 -0.51 -5.45 25.07
N GLN A 171 0.19 -5.39 26.21
CA GLN A 171 -0.39 -4.90 27.45
C GLN A 171 -0.58 -3.39 27.39
N SER A 172 -1.77 -2.95 27.79
CA SER A 172 -2.10 -1.54 27.97
C SER A 172 -2.46 -1.27 29.43
N SER A 173 -2.03 -0.11 29.94
CA SER A 173 -2.27 0.36 31.30
C SER A 173 -2.45 1.88 31.32
N ALA A 174 -2.93 2.42 32.45
CA ALA A 174 -3.15 3.86 32.60
C ALA A 174 -1.88 4.73 32.44
N SER A 175 -0.69 4.16 32.71
CA SER A 175 0.60 4.86 32.57
C SER A 175 1.37 4.50 31.31
N SER A 176 0.93 3.47 30.58
CA SER A 176 1.63 2.95 29.38
C SER A 176 0.60 2.36 28.43
N PRO A 177 0.20 3.08 27.37
CA PRO A 177 -0.65 2.53 26.33
C PRO A 177 0.08 1.42 25.55
N ALA A 178 -0.66 0.49 24.96
CA ALA A 178 -0.13 -0.47 24.00
C ALA A 178 0.27 0.27 22.70
N GLU A 179 1.42 -0.06 22.10
CA GLU A 179 1.95 0.64 20.91
C GLU A 179 2.11 -0.29 19.71
N PHE A 180 1.46 0.04 18.60
CA PHE A 180 1.55 -0.72 17.34
C PHE A 180 2.15 0.16 16.25
N SER A 181 3.23 -0.29 15.61
CA SER A 181 3.93 0.44 14.56
C SER A 181 3.46 0.00 13.17
N VAL A 182 3.30 0.97 12.27
CA VAL A 182 2.98 0.77 10.84
C VAL A 182 3.79 1.73 9.98
N TYR A 183 4.04 1.36 8.72
CA TYR A 183 4.65 2.26 7.74
C TYR A 183 3.57 2.87 6.83
N LEU A 184 3.46 4.20 6.79
CA LEU A 184 2.54 4.91 5.90
C LEU A 184 3.32 5.68 4.83
N PRO A 185 2.84 5.71 3.57
CA PRO A 185 3.51 6.44 2.49
C PRO A 185 3.50 7.95 2.78
N THR A 186 4.63 8.61 2.58
CA THR A 186 4.78 10.05 2.85
C THR A 186 3.96 10.92 1.90
N LYS A 187 3.56 10.39 0.73
CA LYS A 187 2.61 11.04 -0.18
C LYS A 187 1.19 11.13 0.40
N GLY A 188 0.89 10.37 1.45
CA GLY A 188 -0.37 10.37 2.16
C GLY A 188 -1.19 9.10 1.92
N VAL A 189 -2.20 8.93 2.78
CA VAL A 189 -3.19 7.86 2.72
C VAL A 189 -4.60 8.45 2.63
N ASP A 190 -5.52 7.71 2.03
CA ASP A 190 -6.90 8.16 1.82
C ASP A 190 -7.84 7.70 2.94
N LYS A 191 -7.59 6.49 3.47
CA LYS A 191 -8.44 5.82 4.46
C LYS A 191 -7.54 5.10 5.46
N ILE A 192 -7.96 5.06 6.72
CA ILE A 192 -7.35 4.20 7.75
C ILE A 192 -8.46 3.48 8.53
N GLU A 193 -8.36 2.16 8.59
CA GLU A 193 -9.20 1.27 9.41
C GLU A 193 -8.32 0.24 10.12
N PHE A 194 -8.70 -0.13 11.34
CA PHE A 194 -8.10 -1.25 12.06
C PHE A 194 -9.11 -1.85 13.03
N ALA A 195 -8.81 -3.03 13.56
CA ALA A 195 -9.60 -3.71 14.56
C ALA A 195 -8.86 -3.79 15.90
N VAL A 196 -9.60 -3.65 17.00
CA VAL A 196 -9.12 -3.82 18.36
C VAL A 196 -10.00 -4.78 19.14
N ALA A 197 -9.44 -5.52 20.08
CA ALA A 197 -10.19 -6.33 21.03
C ALA A 197 -9.49 -6.37 22.39
N SER A 198 -10.24 -6.68 23.44
CA SER A 198 -9.71 -6.94 24.78
C SER A 198 -10.47 -8.13 25.36
N PRO A 199 -10.14 -9.35 24.93
CA PRO A 199 -10.97 -10.53 25.18
C PRO A 199 -11.03 -10.94 26.66
N SER A 200 -10.04 -10.52 27.45
CA SER A 200 -9.94 -10.88 28.87
C SER A 200 -10.79 -9.99 29.78
N ILE A 201 -10.87 -8.70 29.47
CA ILE A 201 -11.51 -7.68 30.31
C ILE A 201 -12.10 -6.60 29.40
N ASN A 202 -13.32 -6.14 29.67
CA ASN A 202 -13.90 -5.00 28.94
C ASN A 202 -13.01 -3.76 29.11
N PHE A 203 -12.54 -3.19 28.01
CA PHE A 203 -11.63 -2.06 27.97
C PHE A 203 -12.44 -0.77 27.98
N VAL A 204 -12.52 -0.14 29.17
CA VAL A 204 -13.43 0.98 29.45
C VAL A 204 -12.75 2.34 29.25
N ASN A 205 -13.46 3.32 28.71
CA ASN A 205 -12.97 4.65 28.34
C ASN A 205 -11.64 4.63 27.54
N PRO A 206 -11.55 3.84 26.45
CA PRO A 206 -10.33 3.78 25.67
C PRO A 206 -10.05 5.06 24.88
N TYR A 207 -8.78 5.28 24.57
CA TYR A 207 -8.33 6.31 23.65
C TYR A 207 -7.30 5.77 22.66
N LEU A 208 -7.31 6.36 21.47
CA LEU A 208 -6.26 6.22 20.47
C LEU A 208 -5.42 7.49 20.50
N THR A 209 -4.10 7.32 20.52
CA THR A 209 -3.15 8.38 20.21
C THR A 209 -2.31 7.93 19.02
N VAL A 210 -2.27 8.71 17.95
CA VAL A 210 -1.37 8.46 16.82
C VAL A 210 -0.15 9.36 17.00
N SER A 211 1.04 8.79 16.88
CA SER A 211 2.29 9.52 17.05
C SER A 211 3.27 9.25 15.92
N HIS A 212 4.10 10.25 15.64
CA HIS A 212 5.16 10.19 14.66
C HIS A 212 6.38 10.96 15.20
N ASN A 213 7.59 10.42 15.04
CA ASN A 213 8.82 10.99 15.61
C ASN A 213 8.71 11.32 17.12
N ASN A 214 8.05 10.45 17.89
CA ASN A 214 7.77 10.62 19.32
C ASN A 214 6.95 11.87 19.68
N GLN A 215 6.25 12.47 18.71
CA GLN A 215 5.27 13.53 18.93
C GLN A 215 3.88 12.97 18.64
N ASP A 216 2.94 13.24 19.53
CA ASP A 216 1.55 12.84 19.34
C ASP A 216 0.90 13.79 18.30
N ILE A 217 0.42 13.22 17.20
CA ILE A 217 -0.20 13.92 16.07
C ILE A 217 -1.69 14.19 16.37
N LEU A 218 -2.36 13.19 16.94
CA LEU A 218 -3.77 13.28 17.32
C LEU A 218 -4.08 12.33 18.46
N THR A 219 -5.11 12.68 19.23
CA THR A 219 -5.72 11.81 20.25
C THR A 219 -7.23 11.82 20.09
N SER A 220 -7.87 10.67 20.17
CA SER A 220 -9.31 10.50 20.08
C SER A 220 -9.83 9.47 21.08
N SER A 221 -11.05 9.67 21.57
CA SER A 221 -11.75 8.67 22.36
C SER A 221 -12.24 7.53 21.47
N LEU A 222 -12.20 6.31 21.99
CA LEU A 222 -12.80 5.12 21.39
C LEU A 222 -14.00 4.68 22.25
N THR A 223 -14.91 3.91 21.64
CA THR A 223 -16.00 3.25 22.38
C THR A 223 -15.43 2.08 23.18
N ASP A 224 -16.00 1.79 24.35
CA ASP A 224 -15.67 0.61 25.14
C ASP A 224 -15.75 -0.67 24.29
N PHE A 225 -14.79 -1.58 24.48
CA PHE A 225 -14.75 -2.83 23.74
C PHE A 225 -14.23 -3.98 24.59
N SER A 226 -14.77 -5.17 24.34
CA SER A 226 -14.27 -6.47 24.83
C SER A 226 -14.08 -7.42 23.66
N GLU A 227 -15.01 -7.40 22.71
CA GLU A 227 -14.92 -8.10 21.43
C GLU A 227 -14.25 -7.25 20.34
N VAL A 228 -14.04 -7.88 19.18
CA VAL A 228 -13.45 -7.23 18.00
C VAL A 228 -14.31 -6.05 17.56
N THR A 229 -13.77 -4.84 17.74
CA THR A 229 -14.37 -3.58 17.34
C THR A 229 -13.53 -2.96 16.24
N THR A 230 -14.18 -2.48 15.18
CA THR A 230 -13.51 -1.77 14.08
C THR A 230 -13.45 -0.28 14.38
N VAL A 231 -12.28 0.31 14.19
CA VAL A 231 -12.03 1.75 14.33
C VAL A 231 -11.69 2.30 12.96
N ARG A 232 -12.38 3.39 12.58
CA ARG A 232 -12.14 4.13 11.34
C ARG A 232 -11.75 5.55 11.67
N LEU A 233 -10.70 6.05 11.04
CA LEU A 233 -10.30 7.45 11.21
C LEU A 233 -11.13 8.35 10.31
N THR A 234 -11.46 9.53 10.82
CA THR A 234 -12.19 10.56 10.08
C THR A 234 -11.28 11.24 9.05
N PRO A 235 -11.84 11.91 8.02
CA PRO A 235 -11.05 12.69 7.07
C PRO A 235 -10.15 13.76 7.73
N SER A 236 -10.62 14.38 8.81
CA SER A 236 -9.81 15.35 9.57
C SER A 236 -8.62 14.70 10.28
N GLN A 237 -8.80 13.51 10.87
CA GLN A 237 -7.72 12.75 11.50
C GLN A 237 -6.68 12.28 10.47
N ILE A 238 -7.14 11.78 9.33
CA ILE A 238 -6.28 11.38 8.21
C ILE A 238 -5.49 12.58 7.69
N SER A 239 -6.13 13.75 7.56
CA SER A 239 -5.45 14.99 7.16
C SER A 239 -4.35 15.40 8.15
N SER A 240 -4.56 15.23 9.46
CA SER A 240 -3.53 15.48 10.48
C SER A 240 -2.35 14.53 10.33
N ILE A 241 -2.61 13.24 10.10
CA ILE A 241 -1.55 12.22 9.86
C ILE A 241 -0.77 12.55 8.59
N ASN A 242 -1.45 12.80 7.46
CA ASN A 242 -0.82 13.13 6.19
C ASN A 242 0.05 14.39 6.30
N SER A 243 -0.43 15.41 7.01
CA SER A 243 0.35 16.63 7.27
C SER A 243 1.63 16.33 8.04
N ALA A 244 1.56 15.47 9.06
CA ALA A 244 2.70 15.08 9.87
C ALA A 244 3.74 14.23 9.11
N ILE A 245 3.31 13.30 8.25
CA ILE A 245 4.22 12.38 7.54
C ILE A 245 4.79 12.95 6.23
N SER A 246 4.17 13.98 5.66
CA SER A 246 4.57 14.54 4.35
C SER A 246 5.98 15.14 4.32
N GLN A 247 6.48 15.61 5.45
CA GLN A 247 7.80 16.25 5.58
C GLN A 247 8.82 15.33 6.29
N SER A 248 8.44 14.09 6.55
CA SER A 248 9.24 13.17 7.34
C SER A 248 10.40 12.62 6.54
N ILE A 249 11.52 12.43 7.23
CA ILE A 249 12.59 11.59 6.70
C ILE A 249 12.04 10.17 6.64
N SER A 250 12.09 9.57 5.46
CA SER A 250 11.55 8.23 5.23
C SER A 250 12.25 7.19 6.11
N GLY A 251 11.49 6.40 6.85
CA GLY A 251 11.99 5.19 7.51
C GLY A 251 12.34 4.09 6.50
N VAL A 252 11.59 4.03 5.39
CA VAL A 252 11.85 3.14 4.25
C VAL A 252 11.77 3.96 2.96
N ASN A 253 12.78 3.84 2.09
CA ASN A 253 12.80 4.47 0.76
C ASN A 253 13.02 3.41 -0.31
N LEU A 254 12.07 3.29 -1.22
CA LEU A 254 12.09 2.35 -2.34
C LEU A 254 12.26 3.10 -3.66
N ASN A 255 13.28 3.96 -3.74
CA ASN A 255 13.62 4.75 -4.94
C ASN A 255 12.47 5.66 -5.40
N GLY A 256 11.78 6.36 -4.48
CA GLY A 256 10.69 7.29 -4.82
C GLY A 256 9.35 6.96 -4.18
N LEU A 257 9.16 5.71 -3.75
CA LEU A 257 8.11 5.34 -2.79
C LEU A 257 8.70 5.36 -1.38
N GLN A 258 8.33 6.38 -0.62
CA GLN A 258 8.85 6.64 0.71
C GLN A 258 7.79 6.39 1.77
N PHE A 259 8.17 5.75 2.87
CA PHE A 259 7.30 5.49 4.00
C PHE A 259 7.86 6.08 5.29
N ALA A 260 6.97 6.61 6.12
CA ALA A 260 7.24 7.07 7.47
C ALA A 260 6.62 6.09 8.48
N GLU A 261 7.34 5.80 9.56
CA GLU A 261 6.79 5.01 10.66
C GLU A 261 5.79 5.85 11.47
N VAL A 262 4.63 5.28 11.72
CA VAL A 262 3.58 5.86 12.57
C VAL A 262 3.22 4.85 13.64
N LYS A 263 3.07 5.32 14.89
CA LYS A 263 2.68 4.49 16.02
C LYS A 263 1.25 4.78 16.43
N LEU A 264 0.43 3.73 16.48
CA LEU A 264 -0.91 3.74 17.05
C LEU A 264 -0.83 3.28 18.50
N LYS A 265 -1.12 4.18 19.44
CA LYS A 265 -1.11 3.92 20.87
C LYS A 265 -2.53 3.75 21.38
N ILE A 266 -2.88 2.58 21.91
CA ILE A 266 -4.20 2.28 22.47
C ILE A 266 -4.10 2.20 23.99
N GLY A 267 -4.73 3.16 24.67
CA GLY A 267 -4.70 3.30 26.12
C GLY A 267 -6.09 3.30 26.74
N SER A 268 -6.13 3.12 28.06
CA SER A 268 -7.31 3.36 28.89
C SER A 268 -6.88 3.96 30.22
N SER A 269 -7.63 4.95 30.70
CA SER A 269 -7.42 5.53 32.03
C SER A 269 -8.02 4.68 33.16
N SER A 270 -8.86 3.70 32.81
CA SER A 270 -9.72 2.97 33.77
C SER A 270 -9.43 1.47 33.82
N THR A 271 -8.81 0.92 32.78
CA THR A 271 -8.61 -0.53 32.61
C THR A 271 -7.16 -0.82 32.24
N SER A 272 -6.61 -1.91 32.77
CA SER A 272 -5.35 -2.49 32.28
C SER A 272 -5.63 -3.90 31.77
N SER A 273 -5.27 -4.17 30.52
CA SER A 273 -5.56 -5.44 29.84
C SER A 273 -4.65 -5.61 28.61
N ALA A 274 -4.55 -6.84 28.12
CA ALA A 274 -4.04 -7.09 26.77
C ALA A 274 -5.00 -6.47 25.75
N VAL A 275 -4.47 -5.67 24.85
CA VAL A 275 -5.17 -5.17 23.67
C VAL A 275 -4.65 -5.94 22.47
N ASP A 276 -5.55 -6.63 21.80
CA ASP A 276 -5.29 -7.22 20.50
C ASP A 276 -5.56 -6.16 19.44
N PHE A 277 -4.63 -5.98 18.51
CA PHE A 277 -4.70 -5.06 17.38
C PHE A 277 -4.45 -5.83 16.10
N GLY A 278 -5.24 -5.58 15.07
CA GLY A 278 -4.97 -6.17 13.77
C GLY A 278 -5.96 -5.73 12.71
N GLY A 279 -5.90 -6.39 11.55
CA GLY A 279 -6.73 -5.99 10.42
C GLY A 279 -6.47 -4.55 9.99
N PHE A 280 -5.23 -4.08 10.13
CA PHE A 280 -4.84 -2.75 9.68
C PHE A 280 -5.10 -2.60 8.18
N MET A 281 -5.55 -1.43 7.78
CA MET A 281 -5.78 -1.05 6.40
C MET A 281 -5.54 0.44 6.29
N ALA A 282 -4.58 0.84 5.47
CA ALA A 282 -4.44 2.20 4.99
C ALA A 282 -4.28 2.22 3.48
N THR A 283 -5.24 2.81 2.76
CA THR A 283 -5.19 2.88 1.29
C THR A 283 -4.42 4.10 0.85
N TYR A 284 -3.72 3.99 -0.27
CA TYR A 284 -2.96 5.09 -0.86
C TYR A 284 -2.90 4.93 -2.37
N ASP A 285 -2.47 5.99 -3.05
CA ASP A 285 -2.30 5.99 -4.51
C ASP A 285 -1.30 4.92 -4.96
N SER A 286 -1.78 4.00 -5.81
CA SER A 286 -0.96 2.92 -6.35
C SER A 286 -0.02 3.37 -7.47
N GLU A 287 -0.15 4.62 -7.95
CA GLU A 287 0.77 5.21 -8.91
C GLU A 287 2.10 5.60 -8.25
N VAL A 288 3.13 4.81 -8.56
CA VAL A 288 4.47 5.00 -8.03
C VAL A 288 5.40 5.53 -9.12
N ASN A 289 6.09 6.63 -8.81
CA ASN A 289 7.19 7.12 -9.62
C ASN A 289 8.50 6.69 -8.98
N LEU A 290 9.28 5.90 -9.71
CA LEU A 290 10.55 5.39 -9.27
C LEU A 290 11.69 6.12 -9.97
N ASP A 291 12.66 6.60 -9.19
CA ASP A 291 13.85 7.31 -9.65
C ASP A 291 15.10 6.52 -9.29
N PHE A 292 15.86 6.17 -10.33
CA PHE A 292 17.06 5.37 -10.21
C PHE A 292 18.29 6.14 -10.71
N ILE A 293 19.38 6.04 -9.96
CA ILE A 293 20.70 6.60 -10.27
C ILE A 293 21.73 5.50 -10.52
N GLY A 294 22.91 5.86 -11.01
CA GLY A 294 23.95 4.90 -11.43
C GLY A 294 24.46 3.95 -10.34
N SER A 295 24.25 4.28 -9.06
CA SER A 295 24.60 3.41 -7.93
C SER A 295 23.46 2.49 -7.47
N ASP A 296 22.25 2.65 -8.00
CA ASP A 296 21.13 1.78 -7.65
C ASP A 296 21.26 0.42 -8.33
N GLY A 297 20.83 -0.64 -7.63
CA GLY A 297 20.88 -2.02 -8.09
C GLY A 297 20.33 -2.18 -9.50
N LEU A 298 19.14 -1.61 -9.77
CA LEU A 298 18.51 -1.68 -11.09
C LEU A 298 19.38 -1.15 -12.23
N ILE A 299 20.07 -0.02 -12.03
CA ILE A 299 20.94 0.55 -13.07
C ILE A 299 22.21 -0.28 -13.23
N ILE A 300 22.75 -0.80 -12.13
CA ILE A 300 23.91 -1.71 -12.16
C ILE A 300 23.54 -2.99 -12.93
N GLY A 301 22.40 -3.61 -12.60
CA GLY A 301 21.87 -4.80 -13.28
C GLY A 301 21.67 -4.56 -14.78
N LEU A 302 21.01 -3.47 -15.17
CA LEU A 302 20.85 -3.09 -16.58
C LEU A 302 22.20 -2.90 -17.29
N ASN A 303 23.14 -2.20 -16.68
CA ASN A 303 24.47 -1.97 -17.26
C ASN A 303 25.30 -3.26 -17.39
N SER A 304 25.06 -4.25 -16.53
CA SER A 304 25.75 -5.54 -16.58
C SER A 304 25.32 -6.40 -17.77
N VAL A 305 24.03 -6.36 -18.14
CA VAL A 305 23.49 -7.18 -19.24
C VAL A 305 23.64 -6.50 -20.60
N LEU A 306 23.67 -5.16 -20.64
CA LEU A 306 23.74 -4.36 -21.86
C LEU A 306 24.80 -4.85 -22.87
N PRO A 307 26.07 -5.13 -22.51
CA PRO A 307 27.09 -5.54 -23.48
C PRO A 307 26.73 -6.80 -24.28
N ASN A 308 25.99 -7.72 -23.66
CA ASN A 308 25.60 -9.01 -24.22
C ASN A 308 24.17 -9.04 -24.78
N SER A 309 23.41 -7.95 -24.62
CA SER A 309 22.06 -7.81 -25.16
C SER A 309 22.04 -7.79 -26.69
N PRO A 310 21.03 -8.41 -27.33
CA PRO A 310 20.91 -8.46 -28.78
C PRO A 310 20.74 -7.07 -29.38
N LEU A 311 21.27 -6.88 -30.58
CA LEU A 311 21.08 -5.68 -31.38
C LEU A 311 19.86 -5.85 -32.29
N VAL A 312 18.85 -4.99 -32.12
CA VAL A 312 17.64 -4.93 -32.95
C VAL A 312 17.51 -3.51 -33.48
N ASN A 313 17.53 -3.35 -34.80
CA ASN A 313 17.49 -2.04 -35.47
C ASN A 313 18.55 -1.03 -34.98
N GLY A 314 19.74 -1.52 -34.59
CA GLY A 314 20.83 -0.69 -34.09
C GLY A 314 20.72 -0.30 -32.60
N TYR A 315 19.68 -0.75 -31.90
CA TYR A 315 19.52 -0.58 -30.45
C TYR A 315 19.76 -1.91 -29.74
N ARG A 316 20.25 -1.83 -28.50
CA ARG A 316 20.32 -3.01 -27.63
C ARG A 316 18.96 -3.22 -26.99
N GLU A 317 18.43 -4.42 -27.12
CA GLU A 317 17.16 -4.80 -26.50
C GLU A 317 17.44 -5.51 -25.17
N VAL A 318 16.95 -4.93 -24.07
CA VAL A 318 17.11 -5.47 -22.72
C VAL A 318 15.73 -5.83 -22.18
N SER A 319 15.57 -7.08 -21.74
CA SER A 319 14.37 -7.49 -21.02
C SER A 319 14.41 -6.95 -19.59
N ILE A 320 13.28 -6.42 -19.11
CA ILE A 320 13.09 -6.00 -17.72
C ILE A 320 12.10 -6.96 -17.08
N PRO A 321 12.57 -8.02 -16.42
CA PRO A 321 11.68 -9.00 -15.81
C PRO A 321 11.02 -8.41 -14.56
N VAL A 322 9.70 -8.60 -14.46
CA VAL A 322 8.92 -8.21 -13.30
C VAL A 322 8.44 -9.47 -12.60
N ARG A 323 8.65 -9.52 -11.29
CA ARG A 323 8.23 -10.62 -10.43
C ARG A 323 7.27 -10.10 -9.36
N MET A 324 6.32 -10.94 -8.98
CA MET A 324 5.30 -10.64 -7.99
C MET A 324 5.01 -11.92 -7.21
N LYS A 325 4.69 -11.78 -5.92
CA LYS A 325 4.22 -12.89 -5.07
C LYS A 325 2.76 -13.27 -5.37
N SER A 326 2.00 -12.32 -5.90
CA SER A 326 0.57 -12.47 -6.19
C SER A 326 0.28 -12.49 -7.69
N THR A 327 -0.91 -12.93 -8.10
CA THR A 327 -1.33 -13.01 -9.50
C THR A 327 -1.85 -11.67 -10.05
N GLY A 328 -1.32 -10.55 -9.54
CA GLY A 328 -1.71 -9.20 -9.95
C GLY A 328 -1.17 -8.80 -11.32
N ALA A 329 -1.46 -7.56 -11.72
CA ALA A 329 -0.91 -6.95 -12.92
C ALA A 329 -0.44 -5.53 -12.60
N VAL A 330 0.65 -5.11 -13.25
CA VAL A 330 1.18 -3.76 -13.16
C VAL A 330 1.28 -3.14 -14.55
N ARG A 331 1.09 -1.82 -14.61
CA ARG A 331 1.41 -1.03 -15.79
C ARG A 331 2.68 -0.24 -15.53
N MET A 332 3.71 -0.46 -16.33
CA MET A 332 4.98 0.26 -16.24
C MET A 332 5.11 1.21 -17.43
N THR A 333 5.60 2.42 -17.16
CA THR A 333 6.00 3.39 -18.18
C THR A 333 7.41 3.88 -17.87
N ILE A 334 8.26 3.98 -18.89
CA ILE A 334 9.58 4.59 -18.75
C ILE A 334 9.43 6.08 -19.04
N ASN A 335 9.56 6.90 -17.99
CA ASN A 335 9.36 8.35 -18.09
C ASN A 335 10.56 9.06 -18.72
N THR A 336 11.78 8.68 -18.35
CA THR A 336 13.02 9.28 -18.88
C THR A 336 14.15 8.26 -18.81
N VAL A 337 15.06 8.32 -19.79
CA VAL A 337 16.31 7.56 -19.78
C VAL A 337 17.45 8.55 -19.98
N ASN A 338 18.39 8.55 -19.03
CA ASN A 338 19.61 9.34 -19.12
C ASN A 338 20.79 8.40 -19.37
N THR A 339 21.54 8.63 -20.44
CA THR A 339 22.76 7.88 -20.74
C THR A 339 23.97 8.73 -20.44
N ALA A 340 24.88 8.22 -19.62
CA ALA A 340 26.22 8.78 -19.49
C ALA A 340 27.20 7.97 -20.35
N PRO A 341 28.11 8.61 -21.09
CA PRO A 341 29.16 7.89 -21.77
C PRO A 341 30.03 7.15 -20.76
N SER A 342 30.14 5.82 -20.91
CA SER A 342 31.06 4.98 -20.16
C SER A 342 32.27 4.62 -21.01
N VAL A 343 33.43 4.52 -20.38
CA VAL A 343 34.71 4.27 -21.04
C VAL A 343 35.27 2.98 -20.46
N ASN A 344 35.20 1.91 -21.23
CA ASN A 344 35.84 0.66 -20.84
C ASN A 344 37.36 0.78 -21.02
N PRO A 345 38.17 0.28 -20.07
CA PRO A 345 39.61 0.20 -20.28
C PRO A 345 39.89 -0.72 -21.48
N ILE A 346 40.64 -0.21 -22.46
CA ILE A 346 41.17 -0.97 -23.60
C ILE A 346 42.09 -2.07 -23.10
N SER A 347 42.86 -1.76 -22.06
CA SER A 347 43.78 -2.69 -21.43
C SER A 347 43.98 -2.34 -19.97
N MET A 348 44.17 -3.37 -19.16
CA MET A 348 44.70 -3.27 -17.80
C MET A 348 45.87 -4.24 -17.74
N GLN A 349 47.06 -3.73 -17.45
CA GLN A 349 48.25 -4.54 -17.22
C GLN A 349 48.72 -4.33 -15.79
N VAL A 350 48.90 -5.42 -15.08
CA VAL A 350 49.52 -5.41 -13.75
C VAL A 350 50.94 -5.96 -13.91
N SER A 351 51.93 -5.16 -13.53
CA SER A 351 53.35 -5.53 -13.55
C SER A 351 53.92 -5.59 -12.14
N ASN A 352 55.04 -6.30 -11.99
CA ASN A 352 55.73 -6.52 -10.72
C ASN A 352 54.90 -7.30 -9.67
N VAL A 353 54.01 -8.19 -10.13
CA VAL A 353 53.27 -9.12 -9.25
C VAL A 353 54.12 -10.36 -9.02
N SER A 354 54.35 -10.72 -7.76
CA SER A 354 54.84 -12.05 -7.37
C SER A 354 53.73 -12.85 -6.70
N ASP A 355 53.71 -14.17 -6.90
CA ASP A 355 52.71 -15.09 -6.31
C ASP A 355 52.77 -15.15 -4.77
N THR A 356 53.76 -14.49 -4.15
CA THR A 356 53.93 -14.44 -2.69
C THR A 356 54.14 -12.99 -2.28
N PHE A 357 53.34 -12.51 -1.32
CA PHE A 357 53.54 -11.21 -0.68
C PHE A 357 54.79 -11.28 0.22
N THR A 358 55.96 -11.03 -0.36
CA THR A 358 57.20 -10.82 0.39
C THR A 358 57.50 -9.33 0.46
N PRO A 359 58.03 -8.80 1.59
CA PRO A 359 58.51 -7.44 1.65
C PRO A 359 59.46 -7.16 0.46
N SER A 360 59.11 -6.18 -0.35
CA SER A 360 59.74 -5.89 -1.65
C SER A 360 59.92 -4.38 -1.77
N MET A 361 61.04 -3.96 -2.37
CA MET A 361 61.28 -2.56 -2.77
C MET A 361 60.62 -2.21 -4.11
N ASN A 362 60.02 -3.19 -4.80
CA ASN A 362 59.32 -3.00 -6.06
C ASN A 362 57.82 -2.80 -5.80
N TRP A 363 57.28 -1.72 -6.36
CA TRP A 363 55.87 -1.40 -6.34
C TRP A 363 55.11 -2.29 -7.32
N ILE A 364 53.90 -2.71 -6.94
CA ILE A 364 52.95 -3.32 -7.87
C ILE A 364 52.40 -2.19 -8.72
N ASP A 365 52.69 -2.22 -10.02
CA ASP A 365 52.26 -1.19 -10.95
C ASP A 365 51.00 -1.67 -11.69
N VAL A 366 49.93 -0.89 -11.60
CA VAL A 366 48.69 -1.10 -12.35
C VAL A 366 48.60 -0.02 -13.44
N THR A 367 48.78 -0.42 -14.70
CA THR A 367 48.62 0.49 -15.85
C THR A 367 47.32 0.18 -16.59
N SER A 368 46.43 1.16 -16.67
CA SER A 368 45.16 1.05 -17.38
C SER A 368 45.10 2.06 -18.53
N SER A 369 44.76 1.60 -19.74
CA SER A 369 44.53 2.46 -20.91
C SER A 369 43.04 2.51 -21.24
N PHE A 370 42.51 3.70 -21.55
CA PHE A 370 41.09 3.94 -21.81
C PHE A 370 40.90 4.60 -23.18
N ASP A 371 39.90 4.18 -23.96
CA ASP A 371 39.57 4.81 -25.25
C ASP A 371 38.37 5.74 -25.10
N PHE A 372 38.62 7.05 -25.11
CA PHE A 372 37.57 8.06 -25.04
C PHE A 372 37.02 8.46 -26.41
N SER A 373 37.41 7.82 -27.51
CA SER A 373 37.03 8.20 -28.89
C SER A 373 35.51 8.17 -29.14
N THR A 374 34.77 7.35 -28.40
CA THR A 374 33.31 7.21 -28.45
C THR A 374 32.57 8.25 -27.60
N VAL A 375 33.29 8.98 -26.73
CA VAL A 375 32.74 9.96 -25.79
C VAL A 375 32.95 11.37 -26.36
N LYS A 376 31.94 11.91 -27.04
CA LYS A 376 31.94 13.32 -27.46
C LYS A 376 31.72 14.23 -26.24
N THR A 377 32.76 14.83 -25.70
CA THR A 377 32.62 15.97 -24.76
C THR A 377 32.94 17.29 -25.45
N PRO A 378 32.12 18.35 -25.26
CA PRO A 378 32.49 19.70 -25.67
C PRO A 378 33.64 20.19 -24.76
N GLY A 379 34.79 20.45 -25.39
CA GLY A 379 36.09 20.80 -24.81
C GLY A 379 36.15 21.28 -23.37
N LYS A 380 36.79 20.47 -22.50
CA LYS A 380 37.66 20.92 -21.39
C LYS A 380 38.73 19.87 -21.09
N ASN A 381 39.91 20.35 -20.70
CA ASN A 381 41.11 19.57 -20.38
C ASN A 381 40.87 18.58 -19.22
N PHE A 382 41.32 17.34 -19.39
CA PHE A 382 41.33 16.34 -18.32
C PHE A 382 42.42 16.66 -17.30
N VAL A 383 42.07 16.64 -16.02
CA VAL A 383 43.01 16.64 -14.89
C VAL A 383 43.30 15.18 -14.56
N TRP A 384 44.57 14.80 -14.64
CA TRP A 384 45.05 13.48 -14.22
C TRP A 384 45.05 13.43 -12.69
N TRP A 385 44.31 12.50 -12.11
CA TRP A 385 44.41 12.17 -10.68
C TRP A 385 45.12 10.82 -10.55
N PHE A 386 46.18 10.78 -9.76
CA PHE A 386 46.79 9.53 -9.29
C PHE A 386 46.14 9.17 -7.95
N LEU A 387 45.56 7.97 -7.85
CA LEU A 387 45.15 7.41 -6.57
C LEU A 387 46.35 6.64 -6.02
N VAL A 388 47.01 7.20 -5.01
CA VAL A 388 48.03 6.48 -4.22
C VAL A 388 47.27 5.73 -3.13
N VAL A 389 47.22 4.41 -3.21
CA VAL A 389 46.76 3.56 -2.11
C VAL A 389 48.02 3.08 -1.39
N ASP A 390 48.33 3.74 -0.28
CA ASP A 390 49.45 3.39 0.58
C ASP A 390 49.00 2.26 1.52
N PHE A 391 49.44 1.03 1.25
CA PHE A 391 49.30 -0.06 2.21
C PHE A 391 50.55 -0.07 3.07
N ASN A 392 50.48 0.49 4.27
CA ASN A 392 51.55 0.40 5.25
C ASN A 392 51.52 -1.00 5.92
N PRO A 393 52.44 -1.93 5.59
CA PRO A 393 52.47 -3.24 6.19
C PRO A 393 53.52 -3.24 7.32
N PHE A 394 53.01 -3.33 8.54
CA PHE A 394 53.70 -3.61 9.82
C PHE A 394 54.28 -2.43 10.60
N GLY A 395 53.85 -2.35 11.85
CA GLY A 395 54.36 -1.43 12.85
C GLY A 395 55.55 -1.97 13.63
N GLU A 396 56.11 -1.06 14.42
CA GLU A 396 56.41 -1.28 15.84
C GLU A 396 55.42 -0.45 16.67
#